data_AF-A0A124FFZ6-F1
#
_entry.id   AF-A0A124FFZ6-F1
#
_cell.length_a   1.000
_cell.length_b   1.000
_cell.length_c   1.000
_cell.angle_alpha   90.00
_cell.angle_beta   90.00
_cell.angle_gamma   90.00
#
_symmetry.space_group_name_H-M   'P 1'
#
loop_
_entity.id
_entity.type
_entity.pdbx_description
1 polymer ?
#
loop_
_entity_poly.entity_id
_entity_poly.type
_entity_poly.pdbx_seq_one_letter_code
_entity_poly.pdbx_strand_id
1 'polypeptide(L)' 'MRTFIISNIAPIVSNPISGIFIARRLQHYKSFGVDFDAISLGQNDSKMVTAIKKLLRRISYEPLEKIEGVKFKPVL' A
#
# COMPACT_ATOMS: atom_id res chain seq x y z
N MET A 1 0.03 12.82 -15.51
CA MET A 1 1.06 12.77 -14.45
C MET A 1 0.86 11.50 -13.64
N ARG A 2 1.92 10.79 -13.28
CA ARG A 2 1.84 9.53 -12.52
C ARG A 2 2.14 9.81 -11.05
N THR A 3 1.21 9.47 -10.16
CA THR A 3 1.32 9.76 -8.72
C THR A 3 1.76 8.52 -7.94
N PHE A 4 2.78 8.66 -7.09
CA PHE A 4 3.20 7.59 -6.20
C PHE A 4 2.49 7.69 -4.86
N ILE A 5 1.81 6.61 -4.46
CA ILE A 5 1.07 6.56 -3.20
C ILE A 5 1.68 5.48 -2.32
N ILE A 6 2.38 5.93 -1.28
CA ILE A 6 2.94 5.08 -0.23
C ILE A 6 1.97 5.10 0.95
N SER A 7 1.47 3.93 1.36
CA SER A 7 0.46 3.85 2.41
C SER A 7 0.86 2.91 3.54
N ASN A 8 0.72 3.40 4.77
CA ASN A 8 0.88 2.61 5.99
C ASN A 8 -0.37 1.80 6.35
N ILE A 9 -1.46 1.96 5.60
CA ILE A 9 -2.73 1.25 5.78
C ILE A 9 -3.01 0.35 4.58
N ALA A 10 -2.01 -0.10 3.84
CA ALA A 10 -2.22 -1.07 2.77
C ALA A 10 -2.83 -2.38 3.33
N PRO A 11 -3.76 -3.03 2.62
CA PRO A 11 -4.31 -4.32 3.04
C PRO A 11 -3.23 -5.38 3.23
N ILE A 12 -3.47 -6.30 4.17
CA ILE A 12 -2.54 -7.38 4.50
C ILE A 12 -3.20 -8.74 4.27
N VAL A 13 -2.40 -9.77 4.00
CA VAL A 13 -2.89 -11.12 3.67
C VAL A 13 -3.74 -11.70 4.82
N SER A 14 -3.32 -11.52 6.07
CA SER A 14 -4.02 -12.03 7.25
C SER A 14 -5.35 -11.31 7.55
N ASN A 15 -5.55 -10.10 7.03
CA ASN A 15 -6.78 -9.34 7.17
C ASN A 15 -6.99 -8.43 5.94
N PRO A 16 -7.58 -8.95 4.85
CA PRO A 16 -7.83 -8.19 3.62
C PRO A 16 -8.72 -6.96 3.80
N ILE A 17 -9.55 -6.93 4.85
CA ILE A 17 -10.42 -5.79 5.16
C ILE A 17 -9.62 -4.65 5.79
N SER A 18 -8.48 -4.95 6.44
CA SER A 18 -7.55 -3.90 6.85
C SER A 18 -7.17 -3.08 5.61
N GLY A 19 -7.21 -1.75 5.71
CA GLY A 19 -6.87 -0.93 4.55
C GLY A 19 -7.89 -0.89 3.41
N ILE A 20 -9.09 -1.46 3.55
CA ILE A 20 -10.12 -1.38 2.50
C ILE A 20 -10.44 0.07 2.11
N PHE A 21 -10.34 1.00 3.06
CA PHE A 21 -10.52 2.44 2.82
C PHE A 21 -9.51 3.01 1.84
N ILE A 22 -8.23 2.59 1.90
CA ILE A 22 -7.24 3.07 0.92
C ILE A 22 -7.48 2.43 -0.44
N ALA A 23 -7.87 1.15 -0.49
CA ALA A 23 -8.20 0.49 -1.76
C ALA A 23 -9.38 1.19 -2.46
N ARG A 24 -10.47 1.47 -1.73
CA ARG A 24 -11.64 2.20 -2.28
C ARG A 24 -11.29 3.63 -2.70
N ARG A 25 -10.46 4.34 -1.92
CA ARG A 25 -10.00 5.69 -2.31
C ARG A 25 -9.18 5.66 -3.61
N LEU A 26 -8.29 4.69 -3.74
CA LEU A 26 -7.48 4.49 -4.95
C LEU A 26 -8.34 4.08 -6.14
N GLN A 27 -9.35 3.24 -5.94
CA GLN A 27 -10.34 2.89 -6.96
C GLN A 27 -11.11 4.13 -7.43
N HIS A 28 -11.52 5.00 -6.50
CA HIS A 28 -12.15 6.29 -6.82
C HIS A 28 -11.19 7.17 -7.65
N TYR A 29 -9.90 7.23 -7.32
CA TYR A 29 -8.94 7.98 -8.15
C TYR A 29 -8.84 7.44 -9.58
N LYS A 30 -8.91 6.11 -9.78
CA LYS A 30 -8.97 5.53 -11.13
C LYS A 30 -10.19 6.01 -11.91
N SER A 31 -11.36 6.17 -11.26
CA SER A 31 -12.56 6.66 -11.96
C SER A 31 -12.46 8.13 -12.41
N PHE A 32 -11.51 8.91 -11.87
CA PHE A 32 -11.18 10.26 -12.36
C PHE A 32 -10.00 10.27 -13.34
N GLY A 33 -9.55 9.11 -13.83
CA GLY A 33 -8.43 9.03 -14.76
C GLY A 33 -7.08 9.35 -14.13
N VAL A 34 -6.95 9.22 -12.81
CA VAL A 34 -5.66 9.40 -12.12
C VAL A 34 -4.85 8.10 -12.21
N ASP A 35 -3.69 8.19 -12.86
CA ASP A 35 -2.69 7.11 -12.86
C ASP A 35 -1.84 7.15 -11.59
N PHE A 36 -1.76 6.01 -10.90
CA PHE A 36 -0.93 5.88 -9.71
C PHE A 36 -0.24 4.53 -9.60
N ASP A 37 0.87 4.52 -8.87
CA ASP A 37 1.45 3.31 -8.27
C ASP A 37 1.15 3.30 -6.78
N ALA A 38 0.48 2.25 -6.31
CA ALA A 38 0.28 2.02 -4.88
C ALA A 38 1.40 1.11 -4.37
N ILE A 39 2.14 1.59 -3.38
CA ILE A 39 3.27 0.90 -2.78
C ILE A 39 2.91 0.47 -1.36
N SER A 40 3.11 -0.82 -1.08
CA SER A 40 3.00 -1.40 0.26
C SER A 40 4.39 -1.69 0.83
N LEU A 41 4.58 -1.39 2.11
CA LEU A 41 5.83 -1.72 2.80
C LEU A 41 5.77 -3.20 3.20
N GLY A 42 6.59 -4.02 2.54
CA GLY A 42 6.67 -5.45 2.78
C GLY A 42 7.45 -5.81 4.05
N GLN A 43 7.62 -7.11 4.30
CA GLN A 43 8.35 -7.61 5.46
C GLN A 43 9.84 -7.26 5.44
N ASN A 44 10.41 -6.94 4.29
CA ASN A 44 11.84 -6.75 4.15
C ASN A 44 12.37 -5.51 4.90
N ASP A 45 13.61 -5.59 5.37
CA ASP A 45 14.21 -4.65 6.32
C ASP A 45 15.47 -3.96 5.76
N SER A 46 15.39 -3.47 4.52
CA SER A 46 16.37 -2.48 4.09
C SER A 46 16.32 -1.27 5.04
N LYS A 47 17.48 -0.66 5.36
CA LYS A 47 17.57 0.44 6.33
C LYS A 47 16.58 1.58 6.03
N MET A 48 16.34 1.84 4.75
CA MET A 48 15.37 2.84 4.28
C MET A 48 13.93 2.40 4.56
N VAL A 49 13.57 1.15 4.25
CA VAL A 49 12.22 0.61 4.54
C VAL A 49 11.96 0.60 6.05
N THR A 50 12.94 0.24 6.89
CA THR A 50 12.83 0.30 8.34
C THR A 50 12.62 1.74 8.85
N ALA A 51 13.31 2.73 8.28
CA ALA A 51 13.12 4.13 8.63
C ALA A 51 11.70 4.62 8.28
N ILE A 52 11.21 4.26 7.09
CA ILE A 52 9.85 4.60 6.66
C ILE A 52 8.80 3.90 7.53
N LYS A 53 8.99 2.62 7.88
CA LYS A 53 8.13 1.88 8.81
C LYS A 53 8.06 2.55 10.19
N LYS A 54 9.20 3.01 10.72
CA LYS A 54 9.26 3.78 11.98
C LYS A 54 8.51 5.10 11.89
N LEU A 55 8.73 5.87 10.82
CA LEU A 55 8.02 7.13 10.58
C LEU A 55 6.50 6.92 10.52
N LEU A 56 6.06 5.84 9.87
CA LEU A 56 4.66 5.50 9.66
C LEU A 56 4.05 4.65 10.78
N ARG A 57 4.80 4.35 11.85
CA ARG A 57 4.40 3.53 13.01
C ARG A 57 3.82 2.16 12.62
N ARG A 58 4.37 1.51 11.60
CA ARG A 58 3.83 0.25 11.06
C ARG A 58 4.64 -0.96 11.51
N ILE A 59 3.93 -2.02 11.91
CA ILE A 59 4.50 -3.36 12.18
C ILE A 59 4.61 -4.11 10.86
N SER A 60 5.69 -4.90 10.68
CA SER A 60 5.93 -5.70 9.47
C SER A 60 4.82 -6.73 9.29
N TYR A 61 4.10 -6.66 8.16
CA TYR A 61 3.10 -7.65 7.77
C TYR A 61 3.24 -7.96 6.29
N GLU A 62 2.75 -9.13 5.87
CA GLU A 62 2.67 -9.49 4.47
C GLU A 62 1.57 -8.68 3.77
N PRO A 63 1.90 -7.78 2.84
CA PRO A 63 0.91 -6.96 2.18
C PRO A 63 0.14 -7.76 1.13
N LEU A 64 -1.15 -7.48 0.99
CA LEU A 64 -1.99 -8.08 -0.04
C LEU A 64 -1.72 -7.43 -1.40
N GLU A 65 -1.42 -8.23 -2.42
CA GLU A 65 -1.02 -7.72 -3.73
C GLU A 65 -2.14 -7.03 -4.52
N LYS A 66 -3.40 -7.46 -4.33
CA LYS A 66 -4.54 -6.92 -5.06
C LYS A 66 -5.84 -7.01 -4.27
N ILE A 67 -6.61 -5.94 -4.29
CA ILE A 67 -7.99 -5.91 -3.79
C ILE A 67 -8.78 -4.83 -4.54
N GLU A 68 -10.08 -5.04 -4.80
CA GLU A 68 -10.96 -4.05 -5.46
C GLU A 68 -10.39 -3.49 -6.78
N GLY A 69 -9.64 -4.29 -7.55
CA GLY A 69 -9.00 -3.85 -8.79
C GLY A 69 -7.80 -2.90 -8.63
N VAL A 70 -7.34 -2.66 -7.40
CA VAL A 70 -6.12 -1.91 -7.07
C VAL A 70 -4.98 -2.89 -6.80
N LYS A 71 -3.82 -2.67 -7.43
CA LYS A 71 -2.60 -3.46 -7.19
C LYS A 71 -1.69 -2.70 -6.23
N PHE A 72 -1.24 -3.38 -5.18
CA PHE A 72 -0.23 -2.88 -4.25
C PHE A 72 1.09 -3.57 -4.54
N LYS A 73 2.11 -2.79 -4.88
CA LYS A 73 3.46 -3.31 -5.14
C LYS A 73 4.23 -3.36 -3.81
N PRO A 74 4.63 -4.54 -3.33
CA PRO A 74 5.49 -4.62 -2.16
C PRO A 74 6.87 -4.04 -2.50
N VAL A 75 7.38 -3.18 -1.64
CA VAL A 75 8.81 -2.81 -1.65
C VAL A 75 9.56 -3.88 -0.88
N LEU A 76 10.42 -4.59 -1.61
CA LEU A 76 11.49 -5.47 -1.11
C LEU A 76 12.62 -4.63 -0.48
#